data_AF-A0A374UPF8-F1
#
_entry.id   AF-A0A374UPF8-F1
#
_cell.length_a   1.000
_cell.length_b   1.000
_cell.length_c   1.000
_cell.angle_alpha   90.00
_cell.angle_beta   90.00
_cell.angle_gamma   90.00
#
_symmetry.space_group_name_H-M   'P 1'
#
loop_
_entity.id
_entity.type
_entity.pdbx_description
1 polymer ?
#
loop_
_entity_poly.entity_id
_entity_poly.type
_entity_poly.pdbx_seq_one_letter_code
_entity_poly.pdbx_strand_id
1 'polypeptide(L)'
;MKNIKNFFTLPNEVFCLMLTPSELSVLSYLVRCSDDTGVCFPSVHTIATACSMSDNTVRKSIRKLEDREIITKSGGFCASKFGKAQNTSFIYELNPNLYSEGFARENLVDYFTKRNAQP
;
A
#
# COMPACT_ATOMS: atom_id res chain seq x y z
N MET A 1 -7.63 -11.51 -22.92
CA MET A 1 -6.24 -11.94 -22.65
C MET A 1 -5.73 -11.05 -21.51
N LYS A 2 -5.39 -11.61 -20.34
CA LYS A 2 -4.75 -10.82 -19.28
C LYS A 2 -3.38 -10.40 -19.80
N ASN A 3 -3.12 -9.10 -19.90
CA ASN A 3 -1.82 -8.57 -20.24
C ASN A 3 -0.87 -9.01 -19.11
N ILE A 4 -0.04 -10.03 -19.35
CA ILE A 4 0.98 -10.46 -18.39
C ILE A 4 2.05 -9.36 -18.44
N LYS A 5 1.84 -8.29 -17.68
CA LYS A 5 2.84 -7.25 -17.49
C LYS A 5 4.02 -7.91 -16.76
N ASN A 6 5.10 -8.21 -17.49
CA ASN A 6 6.33 -8.82 -16.95
C ASN A 6 7.13 -7.86 -16.06
N PHE A 7 6.76 -6.57 -16.06
CA PHE A 7 7.36 -5.53 -15.25
C PHE A 7 6.27 -4.59 -14.77
N PHE A 8 6.56 -3.89 -13.67
CA PHE A 8 5.78 -2.76 -13.19
C PHE A 8 6.70 -1.54 -13.17
N THR A 9 6.12 -0.35 -13.25
CA THR A 9 6.85 0.91 -13.17
C THR A 9 6.55 1.58 -11.85
N LEU A 10 7.55 2.25 -11.27
CA LEU A 10 7.37 3.20 -10.20
C LEU A 10 8.05 4.52 -10.61
N PRO A 11 7.51 5.67 -10.20
CA PRO A 11 8.18 6.94 -10.44
C PRO A 11 9.45 7.02 -9.60
N ASN A 12 10.49 7.64 -10.14
CA ASN A 12 11.76 7.84 -9.42
C ASN A 12 11.57 8.61 -8.10
N GLU A 13 10.54 9.45 -8.03
CA GLU A 13 10.12 10.17 -6.84
C GLU A 13 9.82 9.25 -5.64
N VAL A 14 9.60 7.95 -5.84
CA VAL A 14 9.44 6.99 -4.74
C VAL A 14 10.65 6.99 -3.79
N PHE A 15 11.85 7.29 -4.30
CA PHE A 15 13.06 7.43 -3.48
C PHE A 15 13.09 8.74 -2.69
N CYS A 16 12.32 9.75 -3.09
CA CYS A 16 12.12 10.99 -2.34
C CYS A 16 11.12 10.83 -1.20
N LEU A 17 10.28 9.78 -1.20
CA LEU A 17 9.32 9.53 -0.13
C LEU A 17 9.99 9.11 1.19
N MET A 18 11.28 8.79 1.24
CA MET A 18 11.97 8.29 2.44
C MET A 18 11.31 7.04 3.06
N LEU A 19 10.78 6.15 2.22
CA LEU A 19 10.24 4.86 2.67
C LEU A 19 11.37 3.93 3.13
N THR A 20 11.09 3.11 4.13
CA THR A 20 11.99 2.00 4.48
C THR A 20 12.02 0.96 3.35
N PRO A 21 13.07 0.13 3.24
CA PRO A 21 13.11 -0.95 2.24
C PRO A 21 11.88 -1.88 2.32
N SER A 22 11.39 -2.12 3.54
CA SER A 22 10.19 -2.93 3.77
C SER A 22 8.93 -2.26 3.21
N GLU A 23 8.74 -0.97 3.48
CA GLU A 23 7.64 -0.18 2.93
C GLU A 23 7.69 -0.10 1.41
N LEU A 24 8.87 0.14 0.83
CA LEU A 24 9.07 0.19 -0.61
C LEU A 24 8.76 -1.16 -1.28
N SER A 25 9.20 -2.27 -0.69
CA SER A 25 8.90 -3.62 -1.21
C SER A 25 7.40 -3.92 -1.17
N VAL A 26 6.71 -3.54 -0.08
CA VAL A 26 5.26 -3.70 0.03
C VAL A 26 4.54 -2.85 -1.01
N LEU A 27 4.91 -1.56 -1.15
CA LEU A 27 4.34 -0.68 -2.17
C LEU A 27 4.56 -1.25 -3.59
N SER A 28 5.78 -1.67 -3.90
CA SER A 28 6.14 -2.27 -5.19
C SER A 28 5.30 -3.50 -5.50
N TYR A 29 5.07 -4.36 -4.51
CA TYR A 29 4.22 -5.53 -4.66
C TYR A 29 2.75 -5.16 -4.91
N LEU A 30 2.22 -4.15 -4.20
CA LEU A 30 0.87 -3.64 -4.43
C LEU A 30 0.72 -3.09 -5.86
N VAL A 31 1.69 -2.30 -6.34
CA VAL A 31 1.72 -1.79 -7.74
C VAL A 31 1.81 -2.92 -8.75
N ARG A 32 2.60 -3.96 -8.48
CA ARG A 32 2.64 -5.16 -9.34
C ARG A 32 1.27 -5.86 -9.41
N CYS A 33 0.51 -5.85 -8.31
CA CYS A 33 -0.78 -6.54 -8.20
C CYS A 33 -1.97 -5.68 -8.62
N SER A 34 -1.79 -4.37 -8.82
CA SER A 34 -2.88 -3.47 -9.19
C SER A 34 -3.35 -3.71 -10.62
N ASP A 35 -4.66 -3.66 -10.81
CA ASP A 35 -5.26 -3.59 -12.13
C ASP A 35 -5.11 -2.18 -12.75
N ASP A 36 -5.73 -1.96 -13.91
CA ASP A 36 -5.65 -0.67 -14.61
C ASP A 36 -6.37 0.47 -13.88
N THR A 37 -7.12 0.18 -12.81
CA THR A 37 -7.76 1.17 -11.92
C THR A 37 -6.92 1.48 -10.68
N GLY A 38 -5.75 0.83 -10.51
CA GLY A 38 -4.91 1.00 -9.33
C GLY A 38 -5.36 0.21 -8.11
N VAL A 39 -6.30 -0.74 -8.27
CA VAL A 39 -6.87 -1.53 -7.16
C VAL A 39 -6.28 -2.94 -7.13
N CYS A 40 -6.01 -3.46 -5.93
CA CYS A 40 -5.59 -4.85 -5.73
C CYS A 40 -6.16 -5.47 -4.45
N PHE A 41 -6.17 -6.81 -4.41
CA PHE A 41 -6.81 -7.61 -3.36
C PHE A 41 -5.91 -8.65 -2.66
N PRO A 42 -4.57 -8.47 -2.56
CA PRO A 42 -3.73 -9.48 -1.92
C PRO A 42 -4.03 -9.56 -0.41
N SER A 43 -3.95 -10.76 0.18
CA SER A 43 -3.98 -10.87 1.64
C SER A 43 -2.65 -10.42 2.25
N VAL A 44 -2.64 -10.00 3.53
CA VAL A 44 -1.40 -9.69 4.27
C VAL A 44 -0.38 -10.82 4.17
N HIS A 45 -0.83 -12.07 4.32
CA HIS A 45 0.03 -13.24 4.25
C HIS A 45 0.61 -13.46 2.85
N THR A 46 -0.17 -13.17 1.80
CA THR A 46 0.30 -13.22 0.40
C THR A 46 1.41 -12.20 0.16
N ILE A 47 1.24 -10.97 0.66
CA ILE A 47 2.27 -9.91 0.55
C ILE A 47 3.51 -10.33 1.36
N ALA A 48 3.32 -10.85 2.57
CA ALA A 48 4.41 -11.29 3.45
C ALA A 48 5.27 -12.36 2.79
N THR A 49 4.63 -13.36 2.18
CA THR A 49 5.31 -14.43 1.43
C THR A 49 6.08 -13.86 0.24
N ALA A 50 5.45 -12.99 -0.57
CA ALA A 50 6.07 -12.43 -1.76
C ALA A 50 7.25 -11.50 -1.45
N CYS A 51 7.18 -10.75 -0.34
CA CYS A 51 8.21 -9.83 0.09
C CYS A 51 9.23 -10.46 1.05
N SER A 52 9.12 -11.75 1.37
CA SER A 52 9.96 -12.44 2.38
C SER A 52 9.97 -11.72 3.74
N MET A 53 8.78 -11.34 4.22
CA MET A 53 8.57 -10.59 5.45
C MET A 53 7.63 -11.33 6.40
N SER A 54 7.63 -10.92 7.67
CA SER A 54 6.57 -11.33 8.59
C SER A 54 5.28 -10.56 8.31
N ASP A 55 4.13 -11.19 8.59
CA ASP A 55 2.81 -10.53 8.58
C ASP A 55 2.79 -9.24 9.40
N ASN A 56 3.50 -9.21 10.54
CA ASN A 56 3.59 -8.02 11.40
C ASN A 56 4.33 -6.87 10.72
N THR A 57 5.43 -7.16 10.03
CA THR A 57 6.17 -6.16 9.25
C THR A 57 5.31 -5.60 8.14
N VAL A 58 4.62 -6.47 7.39
CA VAL A 58 3.70 -6.06 6.32
C VAL A 58 2.58 -5.17 6.86
N ARG A 59 1.94 -5.53 7.99
CA ARG A 59 0.90 -4.70 8.60
C ARG A 59 1.42 -3.32 9.01
N LYS A 60 2.65 -3.23 9.54
CA LYS A 60 3.27 -1.94 9.88
C LYS A 60 3.56 -1.11 8.63
N SER A 61 4.10 -1.73 7.58
CA SER A 61 4.37 -1.07 6.31
C SER A 61 3.08 -0.56 5.64
N ILE A 62 2.03 -1.37 5.59
CA ILE A 62 0.71 -0.97 5.07
C ILE A 62 0.17 0.25 5.84
N ARG A 63 0.17 0.20 7.18
CA ARG A 63 -0.27 1.34 8.00
C ARG A 63 0.52 2.59 7.69
N LYS A 64 1.85 2.47 7.52
CA LYS A 64 2.70 3.63 7.21
C LYS A 64 2.39 4.23 5.85
N LEU A 65 2.10 3.40 4.84
CA LEU A 65 1.71 3.84 3.50
C LEU A 65 0.31 4.48 3.52
N GLU A 66 -0.60 3.95 4.34
CA GLU A 66 -1.96 4.46 4.56
C GLU A 66 -1.99 5.79 5.32
N ASP A 67 -1.23 5.91 6.42
CA ASP A 67 -1.08 7.15 7.20
C ASP A 67 -0.52 8.31 6.36
N ARG A 68 0.21 7.97 5.29
CA ARG A 68 0.78 8.90 4.33
C ARG A 68 -0.06 9.05 3.08
N GLU A 69 -1.25 8.48 3.01
CA GLU A 69 -2.15 8.62 1.86
C GLU A 69 -1.50 8.16 0.52
N ILE A 70 -0.47 7.30 0.58
CA ILE A 70 0.16 6.71 -0.63
C ILE A 70 -0.71 5.58 -1.18
N ILE A 71 -1.37 4.87 -0.27
CA ILE A 71 -2.40 3.89 -0.58
C ILE A 71 -3.62 4.18 0.30
N THR A 72 -4.79 3.75 -0.13
CA THR A 72 -5.93 3.56 0.76
C THR A 72 -6.14 2.07 0.98
N LYS A 73 -6.69 1.72 2.14
CA LYS A 73 -7.04 0.35 2.49
C LYS A 73 -8.49 0.32 2.94
N SER A 74 -9.27 -0.57 2.34
CA SER A 74 -10.67 -0.80 2.71
C SER A 74 -10.97 -2.29 2.89
N GLY A 75 -12.11 -2.59 3.51
CA GLY A 75 -12.52 -3.96 3.82
C GLY A 75 -11.84 -4.54 5.07
N GLY A 76 -11.82 -5.87 5.16
CA GLY A 76 -11.38 -6.60 6.36
C GLY A 76 -12.41 -6.62 7.49
N PHE A 77 -13.66 -6.23 7.23
CA PHE A 77 -14.76 -6.39 8.16
C PHE A 77 -15.19 -7.85 8.22
N CYS A 78 -15.28 -8.38 9.44
CA CYS A 78 -15.98 -9.62 9.73
C CYS A 78 -17.49 -9.34 9.72
N ALA A 79 -18.16 -9.56 8.60
CA ALA A 79 -19.62 -9.62 8.61
C ALA A 79 -20.02 -10.96 9.26
N SER A 80 -20.51 -10.92 10.50
CA SER A 80 -21.13 -12.08 11.14
C SER A 80 -22.48 -12.32 10.48
N LYS A 81 -22.55 -13.27 9.55
CA LYS A 81 -23.82 -13.88 9.14
C LYS A 81 -23.73 -15.34 9.56
N PHE A 82 -24.59 -15.74 10.51
CA PHE A 82 -24.66 -17.10 11.07
C PHE A 82 -23.51 -17.56 12.00
N GLY A 83 -22.84 -16.64 12.71
CA GLY A 83 -21.89 -17.01 13.78
C GLY A 83 -20.53 -17.57 13.30
N LYS A 84 -20.26 -17.55 11.99
CA LYS A 84 -18.91 -17.79 11.45
C LYS A 84 -18.35 -16.49 10.91
N ALA A 85 -17.32 -15.97 11.55
CA ALA A 85 -16.56 -14.83 11.05
C ALA A 85 -15.92 -15.22 9.71
N GLN A 86 -16.35 -14.58 8.62
CA GLN A 86 -15.66 -14.67 7.34
C GLN A 86 -14.72 -13.48 7.22
N ASN A 87 -13.42 -13.74 7.02
CA ASN A 87 -12.47 -12.70 6.70
C ASN A 87 -12.76 -12.19 5.30
N THR A 88 -13.30 -10.98 5.19
CA THR A 88 -13.36 -10.30 3.89
C THR A 88 -11.93 -9.94 3.48
N SER A 89 -11.61 -10.13 2.20
CA SER A 89 -10.31 -9.75 1.65
C SER A 89 -10.09 -8.24 1.79
N PHE A 90 -8.86 -7.84 2.11
CA PHE A 90 -8.49 -6.43 2.05
C PHE A 90 -8.47 -5.95 0.61
N ILE A 91 -8.91 -4.71 0.42
CA ILE A 91 -8.82 -3.98 -0.84
C ILE A 91 -7.81 -2.87 -0.62
N TYR A 92 -6.84 -2.75 -1.52
CA TYR A 92 -5.87 -1.66 -1.53
C TYR A 92 -6.02 -0.91 -2.83
N GLU A 93 -6.04 0.41 -2.74
CA GLU A 93 -6.08 1.31 -3.90
C GLU A 93 -4.88 2.24 -3.82
N LEU A 94 -4.15 2.37 -4.94
CA LEU A 94 -3.02 3.28 -5.04
C LEU A 94 -3.54 4.72 -5.14
N ASN A 95 -2.84 5.67 -4.52
CA ASN A 95 -3.15 7.08 -4.74
C ASN A 95 -2.96 7.40 -6.24
N PRO A 96 -3.97 7.96 -6.93
CA PRO A 96 -3.86 8.35 -8.34
C PRO A 96 -2.70 9.33 -8.60
N ASN A 97 -2.36 10.15 -7.61
CA ASN A 97 -1.27 11.12 -7.68
C ASN A 97 0.11 10.50 -7.49
N LEU A 98 0.23 9.19 -7.22
CA LEU A 98 1.53 8.54 -7.02
C LEU A 98 2.53 8.83 -8.14
N TYR A 99 2.04 8.93 -9.39
CA TYR A 99 2.85 9.20 -10.58
C TYR A 99 2.90 10.68 -10.98
N SER A 100 2.19 11.54 -10.26
CA SER A 100 2.19 12.99 -10.51
C SER A 100 3.51 13.60 -10.03
N GLU A 101 4.06 14.53 -10.81
CA GLU A 101 5.26 15.26 -10.43
C GLU A 101 5.01 16.07 -9.16
N GLY A 102 5.95 16.01 -8.22
CA GLY A 102 5.86 16.74 -6.95
C GLY A 102 5.10 16.01 -5.84
N PHE A 103 4.40 14.91 -6.14
CA PHE A 103 3.67 14.12 -5.15
C PHE A 103 4.56 13.73 -3.97
N ALA A 104 5.79 13.27 -4.23
CA ALA A 104 6.65 12.84 -3.14
C ALA A 104 7.10 13.98 -2.22
N ARG A 105 7.27 15.19 -2.78
CA ARG A 105 7.63 16.38 -2.01
C ARG A 105 6.48 16.84 -1.13
N GLU A 106 5.29 16.99 -1.71
CA GLU A 106 4.07 17.37 -0.99
C GLU A 106 3.78 16.38 0.14
N ASN A 107 3.83 15.08 -0.17
CA ASN A 107 3.64 14.01 0.79
C ASN A 107 4.61 14.07 1.97
N LEU A 108 5.88 14.39 1.70
CA LEU A 108 6.92 14.49 2.72
C LEU A 108 6.70 15.72 3.62
N VAL A 109 6.32 16.86 3.02
CA VAL A 109 5.98 18.08 3.77
C VAL A 109 4.81 17.82 4.72
N ASP A 110 3.75 17.18 4.23
CA ASP A 110 2.59 16.82 5.05
C ASP A 110 2.96 15.86 6.17
N TYR A 111 3.80 14.86 5.87
CA TYR A 111 4.27 13.89 6.86
C TYR A 111 5.02 14.55 8.03
N PHE A 112 5.97 15.45 7.75
CA PHE A 112 6.70 16.14 8.81
C PHE A 112 5.84 17.18 9.53
N THR A 113 4.94 17.86 8.83
CA THR A 113 4.01 18.82 9.43
C THR A 113 3.09 18.11 10.44
N LYS A 114 2.46 17.00 10.04
CA LYS A 114 1.60 16.17 10.92
C LYS A 114 2.39 15.62 12.12
N ARG A 115 3.63 15.17 11.90
CA ARG A 115 4.51 14.66 12.98
C ARG A 115 4.89 15.75 13.99
N ASN A 116 5.20 16.96 13.54
CA ASN A 116 5.59 18.07 14.41
C ASN A 116 4.40 18.74 15.11
N ALA A 117 3.18 18.55 14.60
CA ALA A 117 1.94 19.03 15.20
C ALA A 117 1.40 18.13 16.32
N GLN A 118 1.98 16.93 16.54
CA GLN A 118 1.62 16.07 17.66
C GLN A 118 2.28 16.60 18.95
N PRO A 119 1.50 16.87 20.02
CA PRO A 119 2.00 17.41 21.29
C PRO A 119 2.90 16.44 22.06
#